data_AF-A0A0B7J175-F1
#
_entry.id   AF-A0A0B7J175-F1
#
_cell.length_a   1.000
_cell.length_b   1.000
_cell.length_c   1.000
_cell.angle_alpha   90.00
_cell.angle_beta   90.00
_cell.angle_gamma   90.00
#
_symmetry.space_group_name_H-M   'P 1'
#
loop_
_entity.id
_entity.type
_entity.pdbx_description
1 polymer ?
#
loop_
_entity_poly.entity_id
_entity_poly.type
_entity_poly.pdbx_seq_one_letter_code
_entity_poly.pdbx_strand_id
1 'polypeptide(L)'
;MEGFNKKRHVHDKKVMGLGFIFSLCGCILFAVNAFILEVVSASHSLAIAMIFAPMMIHMVGHNLLIPMTLRYALEDYAKVTGTAGSIFGAIYYVVIAAVTYLVSKIHGETISNFASF
;
A
#
# COMPACT_ATOMS: atom_id res chain seq x y z
N MET A 1 -10.61 20.62 27.73
CA MET A 1 -9.58 19.84 27.00
C MET A 1 -10.16 18.83 26.00
N GLU A 2 -11.47 18.49 26.05
CA GLU A 2 -12.11 17.57 25.09
C GLU A 2 -12.21 18.09 23.64
N GLY A 3 -12.26 19.41 23.43
CA GLY A 3 -12.39 20.00 22.09
C GLY A 3 -11.14 19.86 21.20
N PHE A 4 -9.96 19.65 21.78
CA PHE A 4 -8.70 19.52 21.03
C PHE A 4 -8.53 18.10 20.46
N ASN A 5 -8.95 17.08 21.21
CA ASN A 5 -8.85 15.69 20.75
C ASN A 5 -9.81 15.45 19.57
N LYS A 6 -11.05 15.94 19.67
CA LYS A 6 -12.07 15.79 18.62
C LYS A 6 -11.67 16.37 17.26
N LYS A 7 -10.97 17.52 17.22
CA LYS A 7 -10.48 18.12 15.96
C LYS A 7 -9.33 17.30 15.32
N ARG A 8 -8.49 16.67 16.15
CA ARG A 8 -7.35 15.85 15.70
C ARG A 8 -7.82 14.58 14.99
N HIS A 9 -8.82 13.88 15.54
CA HIS A 9 -9.40 12.70 14.89
C HIS A 9 -10.07 12.98 13.54
N VAL A 10 -10.71 14.15 13.38
CA VAL A 10 -11.37 14.52 12.11
C VAL A 10 -10.32 14.76 11.01
N HIS A 11 -9.19 15.37 11.36
CA HIS A 11 -8.08 15.57 10.43
C HIS A 11 -7.39 14.23 10.10
N ASP A 12 -7.14 13.37 11.09
CA ASP A 12 -6.53 12.06 10.89
C ASP A 12 -7.39 11.16 9.96
N LYS A 13 -8.72 11.15 10.13
CA LYS A 13 -9.65 10.43 9.24
C LYS A 13 -9.65 10.97 7.81
N LYS A 14 -9.50 12.30 7.64
CA LYS A 14 -9.43 12.92 6.32
C LYS A 14 -8.12 12.57 5.60
N VAL A 15 -7.00 12.54 6.32
CA VAL A 15 -5.70 12.11 5.79
C VAL A 15 -5.71 10.62 5.46
N MET A 16 -6.32 9.79 6.31
CA MET A 16 -6.47 8.36 6.05
C MET A 16 -7.32 8.09 4.81
N GLY A 17 -8.44 8.82 4.64
CA GLY A 17 -9.26 8.75 3.43
C GLY A 17 -8.52 9.21 2.17
N LEU A 18 -7.73 10.28 2.28
CA LEU A 18 -6.89 10.76 1.17
C LEU A 18 -5.85 9.71 0.77
N GLY A 19 -5.14 9.11 1.75
CA GLY A 19 -4.19 8.03 1.50
C GLY A 19 -4.84 6.81 0.84
N PHE A 20 -6.06 6.46 1.26
CA PHE A 20 -6.84 5.39 0.63
C PHE A 20 -7.17 5.71 -0.84
N ILE A 21 -7.63 6.93 -1.13
CA ILE A 21 -7.95 7.38 -2.49
C ILE A 21 -6.70 7.32 -3.39
N PHE A 22 -5.55 7.81 -2.89
CA PHE A 22 -4.29 7.73 -3.64
C PHE A 22 -3.87 6.28 -3.90
N SER A 23 -3.95 5.41 -2.88
CA SER A 23 -3.64 3.98 -3.03
C SER A 23 -4.54 3.31 -4.07
N LEU A 24 -5.85 3.53 -3.98
CA LEU A 24 -6.84 2.96 -4.89
C LEU A 24 -6.63 3.46 -6.33
N CYS A 25 -6.38 4.76 -6.49
CA CYS A 25 -6.10 5.37 -7.79
C CYS A 25 -4.82 4.76 -8.42
N GLY A 26 -3.74 4.62 -7.64
CA GLY A 26 -2.52 3.95 -8.08
C GLY A 26 -2.76 2.51 -8.53
N CYS A 27 -3.54 1.73 -7.77
CA CYS A 27 -3.89 0.35 -8.14
C CYS A 27 -4.74 0.27 -9.42
N ILE A 28 -5.74 1.13 -9.57
CA ILE A 28 -6.59 1.17 -10.77
C ILE A 28 -5.76 1.54 -12.00
N LEU A 29 -4.92 2.58 -11.90
CA LEU A 29 -4.02 2.98 -12.98
C LEU A 29 -3.04 1.85 -13.34
N PHE A 30 -2.52 1.14 -12.35
CA PHE A 30 -1.63 0.00 -12.58
C PHE A 30 -2.34 -1.14 -13.32
N ALA A 31 -3.57 -1.48 -12.90
CA ALA A 31 -4.37 -2.51 -13.56
C ALA A 31 -4.70 -2.14 -15.02
N VAL A 32 -5.13 -0.89 -15.26
CA VAL A 32 -5.41 -0.40 -16.63
C VAL A 32 -4.15 -0.44 -17.50
N ASN A 33 -3.01 0.01 -16.98
CA ASN A 33 -1.75 -0.04 -17.70
C ASN A 33 -1.30 -1.48 -18.01
N ALA A 34 -1.54 -2.43 -17.11
CA ALA A 34 -1.24 -3.85 -17.35
C ALA A 34 -2.05 -4.40 -18.53
N PHE A 35 -3.37 -4.12 -18.60
CA PHE A 35 -4.20 -4.52 -19.74
C PHE A 35 -3.77 -3.86 -21.06
N ILE A 36 -3.37 -2.58 -21.04
CA ILE A 36 -2.89 -1.89 -22.24
C ILE A 36 -1.58 -2.49 -22.75
N LEU A 37 -0.64 -2.81 -21.84
CA LEU A 37 0.65 -3.42 -22.19
C LEU A 37 0.52 -4.83 -22.76
N GLU A 38 -0.56 -5.55 -22.44
CA GLU A 38 -0.85 -6.87 -23.03
C GLU A 38 -1.28 -6.76 -24.51
N VAL A 39 -2.04 -5.71 -24.86
CA VAL A 39 -2.61 -5.53 -26.20
C VAL A 39 -1.69 -4.72 -27.13
N VAL A 40 -0.90 -3.81 -26.58
CA VAL A 40 -0.04 -2.89 -27.34
C VAL A 40 1.43 -3.24 -27.12
N SER A 41 2.15 -3.47 -28.21
CA SER A 41 3.62 -3.59 -28.20
C SER A 41 4.24 -2.22 -27.89
N ALA A 42 4.34 -1.88 -26.62
CA ALA A 42 4.96 -0.65 -26.13
C ALA A 42 6.49 -0.72 -26.19
N SER A 43 7.15 0.43 -26.37
CA SER A 43 8.60 0.52 -26.23
C SER A 43 9.01 0.25 -24.77
N HIS A 44 10.20 -0.33 -24.56
CA HIS A 44 10.68 -0.67 -23.21
C HIS A 44 10.64 0.51 -22.24
N SER A 45 11.02 1.71 -22.69
CA SER A 45 10.98 2.91 -21.85
C SER A 45 9.55 3.30 -21.45
N LEU A 46 8.57 3.08 -22.31
CA LEU A 46 7.17 3.37 -22.03
C LEU A 46 6.58 2.36 -21.04
N ALA A 47 6.89 1.08 -21.20
CA ALA A 47 6.47 0.02 -20.27
C ALA A 47 6.97 0.26 -18.84
N ILE A 48 8.24 0.65 -18.69
CA ILE A 48 8.82 1.02 -17.39
C ILE A 48 8.04 2.19 -16.77
N ALA A 49 7.78 3.26 -17.54
CA ALA A 49 7.03 4.41 -17.05
C ALA A 49 5.59 4.03 -16.62
N MET A 50 4.92 3.17 -17.38
CA MET A 50 3.57 2.68 -17.12
C MET A 50 3.48 1.79 -15.87
N ILE A 51 4.58 1.16 -15.45
CA ILE A 51 4.66 0.36 -14.23
C ILE A 51 5.04 1.23 -13.02
N PHE A 52 6.10 2.04 -13.14
CA PHE A 52 6.64 2.79 -12.02
C PHE A 52 5.76 3.96 -11.61
N ALA A 53 5.13 4.67 -12.55
CA ALA A 53 4.32 5.85 -12.20
C ALA A 53 3.10 5.50 -11.32
N PRO A 54 2.26 4.50 -11.64
CA PRO A 54 1.18 4.08 -10.75
C PRO A 54 1.68 3.51 -9.42
N MET A 55 2.82 2.79 -9.43
CA MET A 55 3.41 2.22 -8.22
C MET A 55 3.86 3.31 -7.24
N MET A 56 4.45 4.41 -7.74
CA MET A 56 4.80 5.56 -6.89
C MET A 56 3.55 6.18 -6.24
N ILE A 57 2.47 6.37 -6.99
CA ILE A 57 1.20 6.92 -6.46
C ILE A 57 0.62 6.00 -5.38
N HIS A 58 0.63 4.68 -5.64
CA HIS A 58 0.19 3.70 -4.66
C HIS A 58 1.03 3.77 -3.37
N MET A 59 2.36 3.81 -3.48
CA MET A 59 3.28 3.87 -2.34
C MET A 59 3.08 5.14 -1.49
N VAL A 60 2.79 6.28 -2.12
CA VAL A 60 2.44 7.51 -1.40
C VAL A 60 1.17 7.33 -0.57
N GLY A 61 0.12 6.74 -1.17
CA GLY A 61 -1.13 6.45 -0.45
C GLY A 61 -0.93 5.46 0.70
N HIS A 62 -0.19 4.38 0.46
CA HIS A 62 0.14 3.34 1.44
C HIS A 62 0.92 3.90 2.64
N ASN A 63 1.98 4.67 2.38
CA ASN A 63 2.81 5.26 3.43
C ASN A 63 2.08 6.30 4.28
N LEU A 64 1.00 6.91 3.78
CA LEU A 64 0.13 7.78 4.57
C LEU A 64 -0.89 7.00 5.39
N LEU A 65 -1.41 5.89 4.84
CA LEU A 65 -2.50 5.13 5.45
C LEU A 65 -2.03 4.24 6.61
N ILE A 66 -0.90 3.53 6.43
CA ILE A 66 -0.39 2.57 7.43
C ILE A 66 -0.06 3.22 8.79
N PRO A 67 0.74 4.30 8.89
CA PRO A 67 1.04 4.89 10.20
C PRO A 67 -0.19 5.53 10.85
N MET A 68 -1.15 6.04 10.06
CA MET A 68 -2.38 6.63 10.59
C MET A 68 -3.33 5.56 11.16
N THR A 69 -3.50 4.45 10.46
CA THR A 69 -4.30 3.31 10.95
C THR A 69 -3.67 2.68 12.19
N LEU A 70 -2.34 2.52 12.21
CA LEU A 70 -1.62 2.02 13.38
C LEU A 70 -1.77 2.96 14.58
N ARG A 71 -1.63 4.27 14.39
CA ARG A 71 -1.84 5.27 15.46
C ARG A 71 -3.25 5.22 16.03
N TYR A 72 -4.26 5.01 15.17
CA TYR A 72 -5.64 4.86 15.61
C TYR A 72 -5.84 3.58 16.43
N ALA A 73 -5.24 2.46 16.00
CA ALA A 73 -5.31 1.19 16.73
C ALA A 73 -4.58 1.23 18.09
N LEU A 74 -3.56 2.08 18.23
CA LEU A 74 -2.76 2.22 19.46
C LEU A 74 -3.35 3.23 20.48
N GLU A 75 -4.39 3.96 20.11
CA GLU A 75 -4.93 5.04 20.94
C GLU A 75 -5.40 4.53 22.32
N ASP A 76 -6.04 3.37 22.36
CA ASP A 76 -6.50 2.72 23.60
C ASP A 76 -5.35 2.04 24.38
N TYR A 77 -4.18 1.90 23.78
CA TYR A 77 -3.01 1.23 24.35
C TYR A 77 -1.92 2.20 24.82
N ALA A 78 -2.28 3.47 25.09
CA ALA A 78 -1.35 4.55 25.42
C ALA A 78 -0.29 4.16 26.49
N LYS A 79 -0.69 3.43 27.54
CA LYS A 79 0.18 2.98 28.64
C LYS A 79 1.24 1.95 28.21
N VAL A 80 0.99 1.20 27.13
CA VAL A 80 1.83 0.11 26.61
C VAL A 80 2.11 0.29 25.11
N THR A 81 2.16 1.54 24.64
CA THR A 81 2.22 1.88 23.20
C THR A 81 3.39 1.20 22.48
N GLY A 82 4.56 1.08 23.12
CA GLY A 82 5.74 0.43 22.51
C GLY A 82 5.54 -1.07 22.26
N THR A 83 5.04 -1.80 23.25
CA THR A 83 4.77 -3.25 23.14
C THR A 83 3.59 -3.54 22.23
N ALA A 84 2.52 -2.75 22.32
CA ALA A 84 1.38 -2.89 21.42
C ALA A 84 1.81 -2.61 19.97
N GLY A 85 2.61 -1.55 19.74
CA GLY A 85 3.11 -1.19 18.42
C GLY A 85 3.97 -2.28 17.76
N SER A 86 4.83 -2.95 18.53
CA SER A 86 5.64 -4.05 18.01
C SER A 86 4.81 -5.27 17.63
N ILE A 87 3.77 -5.61 18.41
CA ILE A 87 2.84 -6.71 18.10
C ILE A 87 2.03 -6.40 16.84
N PHE A 88 1.42 -5.20 16.75
CA PHE A 88 0.67 -4.80 15.56
C PHE A 88 1.55 -4.75 14.31
N GLY A 89 2.78 -4.24 14.43
CA GLY A 89 3.76 -4.25 13.34
C GLY A 89 4.14 -5.66 12.91
N ALA A 90 4.39 -6.57 13.85
CA ALA A 90 4.70 -7.97 13.55
C ALA A 90 3.56 -8.66 12.80
N ILE A 91 2.32 -8.50 13.27
CA ILE A 91 1.13 -9.06 12.60
C ILE A 91 1.00 -8.49 11.18
N TYR A 92 1.15 -7.17 11.02
CA TYR A 92 1.10 -6.52 9.70
C TYR A 92 2.11 -7.15 8.74
N TYR A 93 3.38 -7.29 9.13
CA TYR A 93 4.40 -7.86 8.25
C TYR A 93 4.20 -9.35 7.98
N VAL A 94 3.70 -10.12 8.95
CA VAL A 94 3.35 -11.54 8.74
C VAL A 94 2.24 -11.67 7.68
N VAL A 95 1.21 -10.84 7.75
CA VAL A 95 0.13 -10.83 6.75
C VAL A 95 0.67 -10.44 5.37
N ILE A 96 1.50 -9.39 5.28
CA ILE A 96 2.12 -8.98 4.02
C ILE A 96 2.99 -10.11 3.43
N ALA A 97 3.79 -10.78 4.25
CA ALA A 97 4.63 -11.89 3.82
C ALA A 97 3.78 -13.08 3.31
N ALA A 98 2.70 -13.41 3.99
CA ALA A 98 1.78 -14.47 3.57
C ALA A 98 1.11 -14.15 2.22
N VAL A 99 0.60 -12.92 2.06
CA VAL A 99 -0.01 -12.48 0.78
C VAL A 99 1.03 -12.46 -0.33
N THR A 100 2.23 -11.95 -0.06
CA THR A 100 3.33 -11.92 -1.05
C THR A 100 3.70 -13.34 -1.47
N TYR A 101 3.80 -14.27 -0.53
CA TYR A 101 4.04 -15.68 -0.82
C TYR A 101 2.94 -16.29 -1.72
N LEU A 102 1.67 -16.01 -1.44
CA LEU A 102 0.56 -16.46 -2.28
C LEU A 102 0.67 -15.91 -3.70
N VAL A 103 0.96 -14.61 -3.86
CA VAL A 103 1.17 -13.99 -5.17
C VAL A 103 2.33 -14.63 -5.92
N SER A 104 3.45 -14.91 -5.23
CA SER A 104 4.59 -15.62 -5.80
C SER A 104 4.25 -17.04 -6.25
N LYS A 105 3.34 -17.75 -5.55
CA LYS A 105 2.87 -19.08 -5.96
C LYS A 105 1.97 -19.01 -7.20
N ILE A 106 1.13 -17.99 -7.31
CA ILE A 106 0.24 -17.78 -8.48
C ILE A 106 1.07 -17.39 -9.72
N HIS A 107 2.11 -16.56 -9.56
CA HIS A 107 2.94 -16.08 -10.67
C HIS A 107 4.24 -16.87 -10.87
N GLY A 108 4.44 -17.97 -10.13
CA GLY A 108 5.70 -18.72 -10.07
C GLY A 108 6.16 -19.28 -11.42
N GLU A 109 5.23 -19.58 -12.34
CA GLU A 109 5.57 -20.06 -13.68
C GLU A 109 5.98 -18.93 -14.64
N THR A 110 5.45 -17.71 -14.44
CA THR A 110 5.73 -16.53 -15.28
C THR A 110 7.09 -15.89 -14.97
N ILE A 111 7.66 -16.11 -13.79
CA ILE A 111 8.95 -15.52 -13.35
C ILE A 111 10.13 -16.04 -14.19
N SER A 112 10.00 -17.20 -14.83
CA SER A 112 10.98 -17.70 -15.81
C SER A 112 11.15 -16.76 -17.02
N ASN A 113 10.13 -15.96 -17.35
CA ASN A 113 10.17 -15.04 -18.48
C ASN A 113 10.97 -13.76 -18.18
N PHE A 114 11.03 -13.32 -16.91
CA PHE A 114 11.76 -12.10 -16.51
C PHE A 114 13.25 -12.32 -16.22
N ALA A 115 13.67 -13.55 -15.91
CA ALA A 115 15.08 -13.89 -15.71
C ALA A 115 15.80 -14.29 -17.02
N SER A 116 15.06 -14.36 -18.13
CA SER A 116 15.57 -14.72 -19.46
C SER A 116 15.84 -13.50 -20.35
N PHE A 117 15.80 -12.28 -19.78
CA PHE A 117 16.28 -11.05 -20.41
C PHE A 117 17.78 -10.86 -20.13
#